data_AF-A0A7Y3LBP3-F1
#
_entry.id   AF-A0A7Y3LBP3-F1
#
_cell.length_a   1.000
_cell.length_b   1.000
_cell.length_c   1.000
_cell.angle_alpha   90.00
_cell.angle_beta   90.00
_cell.angle_gamma   90.00
#
_symmetry.space_group_name_H-M   'P 1'
#
loop_
_entity.id
_entity.type
_entity.pdbx_description
1 polymer ?
#
loop_
_entity_poly.entity_id
_entity_poly.type
_entity_poly.pdbx_seq_one_letter_code
_entity_poly.pdbx_strand_id
1 'polypeptide(L)'
;MQDHPPDDETYESDGEKGGKLRPEHPAVARIKHLTRAPAQVGFVSISAAFLFVFLRFMLAGKRDLTSFVVAGSKYVNLSKLPSSLSVLSGSGYDGQFYYRLAVDPFVLSRSHGGITFDTPFRAQRIGYPFLSWLVSLGRPQLVPAAMILVNLLAIFAIGYFGAKLATHSGHHPIVGLILVAFPGYLFSIGRDLTEPTAAALLLGAIVFIIANRSWIATACLTASLLTRETGAILVGALFFIWVLRRIRGSEPADGESQPFYLWLIPGFVFLLWQLVVKLSEGHTALKSDIVGNLSIPFRAMISGILQRLSHPGSTANVLWLVQLAALVLVTCAALMAIRSSKSPAFLRLSLVLMVALTVSLSSEIWANSSDFRSLDLLWLLGWITIFWNGRTIPKWWAIALVPTAMTGLQLILFI
;
A
#
# COMPACT_ATOMS: atom_id res chain seq x y z
N MET A 1 53.15 64.82 29.66
CA MET A 1 54.27 64.09 29.05
C MET A 1 54.10 62.64 29.48
N GLN A 2 53.36 61.80 28.73
CA GLN A 2 53.79 61.15 27.48
C GLN A 2 55.22 60.64 27.60
N ASP A 3 55.41 59.31 27.63
CA ASP A 3 55.91 58.63 26.43
C ASP A 3 55.70 57.11 26.43
N HIS A 4 55.56 56.59 25.22
CA HIS A 4 55.20 55.25 24.73
C HIS A 4 56.49 54.36 24.58
N PRO A 5 56.53 53.24 23.82
CA PRO A 5 56.18 51.81 24.06
C PRO A 5 57.42 50.89 23.75
N PRO A 6 57.36 49.78 22.95
CA PRO A 6 56.70 48.47 23.07
C PRO A 6 57.73 47.29 23.07
N ASP A 7 57.26 46.02 23.11
CA ASP A 7 57.50 45.07 21.99
C ASP A 7 56.76 43.73 22.20
N ASP A 8 55.83 43.49 21.28
CA ASP A 8 55.12 42.25 21.03
C ASP A 8 56.03 41.27 20.26
N GLU A 9 56.18 40.05 20.78
CA GLU A 9 56.51 38.88 19.98
C GLU A 9 55.53 37.76 20.33
N THR A 10 54.55 37.49 19.44
CA THR A 10 54.02 36.13 19.31
C THR A 10 53.84 35.76 17.85
N TYR A 11 54.40 34.59 17.55
CA TYR A 11 54.65 33.97 16.27
C TYR A 11 53.40 33.66 15.45
N GLU A 12 53.59 33.76 14.12
CA GLU A 12 52.70 33.33 13.06
C GLU A 12 52.48 31.81 12.97
N SER A 13 51.27 31.51 12.48
CA SER A 13 50.86 30.40 11.62
C SER A 13 50.83 28.97 12.17
N ASP A 14 49.61 28.43 12.29
CA ASP A 14 49.30 27.14 11.66
C ASP A 14 47.80 26.98 11.33
N GLY A 15 47.49 27.25 10.06
CA GLY A 15 46.63 26.42 9.21
C GLY A 15 45.26 25.96 9.72
N GLU A 16 44.25 26.81 9.55
CA GLU A 16 42.86 26.38 9.35
C GLU A 16 42.77 25.38 8.17
N LYS A 17 42.71 24.09 8.47
CA LYS A 17 42.20 23.09 7.52
C LYS A 17 40.68 23.11 7.52
N GLY A 18 40.13 24.18 6.96
CA GLY A 18 38.77 24.19 6.43
C GLY A 18 38.67 23.14 5.33
N GLY A 19 38.13 21.97 5.66
CA GLY A 19 37.83 20.91 4.71
C GLY A 19 36.83 21.43 3.68
N LYS A 20 37.32 22.00 2.56
CA LYS A 20 36.53 22.21 1.36
C LYS A 20 35.97 20.85 0.94
N LEU A 21 34.68 20.64 1.21
CA LEU A 21 33.88 19.57 0.61
C LEU A 21 34.22 19.55 -0.89
N ARG A 22 34.78 18.43 -1.38
CA ARG A 22 35.04 18.26 -2.81
C ARG A 22 33.75 18.60 -3.57
N PRO A 23 33.83 19.37 -4.68
CA PRO A 23 32.64 19.67 -5.47
C PRO A 23 31.99 18.35 -5.88
N GLU A 24 30.71 18.19 -5.51
CA GLU A 24 29.96 16.96 -5.77
C GLU A 24 29.90 16.72 -7.28
N HIS A 25 30.09 15.46 -7.69
CA HIS A 25 30.05 15.09 -9.09
C HIS A 25 28.70 15.54 -9.71
N PRO A 26 28.66 16.15 -10.91
CA PRO A 26 27.45 16.75 -11.49
C PRO A 26 26.26 15.79 -11.56
N ALA A 27 26.54 14.50 -11.78
CA ALA A 27 25.53 13.43 -11.77
C ALA A 27 24.87 13.26 -10.38
N VAL A 28 25.65 13.34 -9.29
CA VAL A 28 25.16 13.22 -7.90
C VAL A 28 24.34 14.45 -7.52
N ALA A 29 24.80 15.65 -7.90
CA ALA A 29 24.06 16.90 -7.70
C ALA A 29 22.73 16.91 -8.49
N ARG A 30 22.74 16.39 -9.73
CA ARG A 30 21.54 16.25 -10.57
C ARG A 30 20.55 15.25 -9.98
N ILE A 31 21.01 14.10 -9.45
CA ILE A 31 20.16 13.12 -8.76
C ILE A 31 19.52 13.73 -7.50
N LYS A 32 20.27 14.52 -6.71
CA LYS A 32 19.73 15.23 -5.54
C LYS A 32 18.69 16.28 -5.94
N HIS A 33 18.89 17.03 -7.02
CA HIS A 33 17.90 17.99 -7.52
C HIS A 33 16.67 17.30 -8.12
N LEU A 34 16.86 16.14 -8.76
CA LEU A 34 15.81 15.28 -9.29
C LEU A 34 15.01 14.53 -8.23
N THR A 35 15.30 14.69 -6.94
CA THR A 35 14.60 13.96 -5.87
C THR A 35 14.08 14.88 -4.77
N ARG A 36 14.09 16.20 -5.00
CA ARG A 36 13.59 17.23 -4.07
C ARG A 36 12.10 17.51 -4.22
N ALA A 37 11.50 17.20 -5.37
CA ALA A 37 10.06 17.37 -5.57
C ALA A 37 9.33 16.04 -5.33
N PRO A 38 8.25 16.01 -4.52
CA PRO A 38 7.44 14.81 -4.32
C PRO A 38 6.97 14.15 -5.63
N ALA A 39 6.71 14.94 -6.67
CA ALA A 39 6.34 14.43 -8.00
C ALA A 39 7.43 13.55 -8.62
N GLN A 40 8.72 13.89 -8.42
CA GLN A 40 9.82 13.10 -8.97
C GLN A 40 9.89 11.71 -8.32
N VAL A 41 9.61 11.62 -7.03
CA VAL A 41 9.53 10.32 -6.33
C VAL A 41 8.38 9.48 -6.90
N GLY A 42 7.23 10.11 -7.18
CA GLY A 42 6.14 9.49 -7.93
C GLY A 42 6.58 8.97 -9.30
N PHE A 43 7.30 9.78 -10.10
CA PHE A 43 7.80 9.37 -11.41
C PHE A 43 8.82 8.23 -11.35
N VAL A 44 9.71 8.22 -10.36
CA VAL A 44 10.63 7.11 -10.12
C VAL A 44 9.85 5.83 -9.79
N SER A 45 8.81 5.95 -8.96
CA SER A 45 7.97 4.82 -8.53
C SER A 45 7.23 4.18 -9.71
N ILE A 46 6.55 5.00 -10.53
CA ILE A 46 5.84 4.48 -11.71
C ILE A 46 6.80 3.96 -12.78
N SER A 47 7.99 4.55 -12.93
CA SER A 47 8.98 4.04 -13.90
C SER A 47 9.49 2.64 -13.51
N ALA A 48 9.75 2.41 -12.22
CA ALA A 48 10.12 1.09 -11.71
C ALA A 48 8.99 0.07 -11.88
N ALA A 49 7.74 0.45 -11.57
CA ALA A 49 6.58 -0.41 -11.76
C ALA A 49 6.30 -0.68 -13.25
N PHE A 50 6.49 0.30 -14.11
CA PHE A 50 6.36 0.15 -15.56
C PHE A 50 7.41 -0.82 -16.11
N LEU A 51 8.67 -0.72 -15.65
CA LEU A 51 9.71 -1.68 -16.01
C LEU A 51 9.32 -3.10 -15.61
N PHE A 52 8.80 -3.29 -14.38
CA PHE A 52 8.29 -4.59 -13.95
C PHE A 52 7.15 -5.10 -14.84
N VAL A 53 6.14 -4.27 -15.11
CA VAL A 53 5.00 -4.61 -15.99
C VAL A 53 5.50 -4.98 -17.39
N PHE A 54 6.41 -4.19 -17.96
CA PHE A 54 6.98 -4.43 -19.28
C PHE A 54 7.74 -5.76 -19.34
N LEU A 55 8.63 -6.02 -18.38
CA LEU A 55 9.39 -7.27 -18.32
C LEU A 55 8.46 -8.48 -18.13
N ARG A 56 7.48 -8.39 -17.22
CA ARG A 56 6.49 -9.44 -17.01
C ARG A 56 5.64 -9.68 -18.25
N PHE A 57 5.16 -8.62 -18.91
CA PHE A 57 4.40 -8.70 -20.16
C PHE A 57 5.18 -9.42 -21.25
N MET A 58 6.47 -9.10 -21.40
CA MET A 58 7.33 -9.70 -22.42
C MET A 58 7.68 -11.16 -22.14
N LEU A 59 7.95 -11.51 -20.87
CA LEU A 59 8.48 -12.81 -20.48
C LEU A 59 7.38 -13.77 -20.03
N ALA A 60 6.85 -13.63 -18.81
CA ALA A 60 5.79 -14.49 -18.28
C ALA A 60 4.47 -14.36 -19.05
N GLY A 61 4.10 -13.13 -19.43
CA GLY A 61 2.84 -12.82 -20.11
C GLY A 61 2.83 -13.10 -21.61
N LYS A 62 3.96 -13.46 -22.22
CA LYS A 62 4.09 -13.79 -23.66
C LYS A 62 3.42 -12.78 -24.60
N ARG A 63 3.52 -11.48 -24.26
CA ARG A 63 2.92 -10.34 -24.98
C ARG A 63 1.38 -10.29 -24.97
N ASP A 64 0.77 -10.89 -23.97
CA ASP A 64 -0.67 -10.81 -23.71
C ASP A 64 -0.96 -10.02 -22.44
N LEU A 65 -1.67 -8.89 -22.57
CA LEU A 65 -2.07 -8.05 -21.43
C LEU A 65 -3.07 -8.75 -20.51
N THR A 66 -3.86 -9.70 -21.04
CA THR A 66 -4.85 -10.41 -20.23
C THR A 66 -4.22 -11.42 -19.27
N SER A 67 -2.92 -11.73 -19.44
CA SER A 67 -2.15 -12.56 -18.50
C SER A 67 -2.02 -11.94 -17.09
N PHE A 68 -2.29 -10.64 -16.93
CA PHE A 68 -2.37 -9.96 -15.63
C PHE A 68 -3.70 -10.20 -14.91
N VAL A 69 -4.75 -10.59 -15.64
CA VAL A 69 -6.06 -10.95 -15.05
C VAL A 69 -5.98 -12.29 -14.30
N VAL A 70 -5.10 -13.19 -14.77
CA VAL A 70 -4.90 -14.55 -14.22
C VAL A 70 -6.24 -15.29 -14.09
N ALA A 71 -7.01 -15.32 -15.19
CA ALA A 71 -8.28 -16.04 -15.23
C ALA A 71 -8.07 -17.55 -15.17
N GLY A 72 -8.90 -18.25 -14.39
CA GLY A 72 -8.79 -19.68 -14.16
C GLY A 72 -9.99 -20.44 -14.71
N SER A 73 -9.74 -21.59 -15.36
CA SER A 73 -10.77 -22.44 -15.96
C SER A 73 -11.86 -22.90 -14.98
N LYS A 74 -11.62 -22.89 -13.66
CA LYS A 74 -12.60 -23.27 -12.64
C LYS A 74 -13.77 -22.28 -12.50
N TYR A 75 -13.53 -20.99 -12.73
CA TYR A 75 -14.52 -19.93 -12.53
C TYR A 75 -15.00 -19.29 -13.83
N VAL A 76 -14.56 -19.86 -14.95
CA VAL A 76 -14.72 -19.33 -16.29
C VAL A 76 -15.56 -20.28 -17.13
N ASN A 77 -16.53 -19.73 -17.86
CA ASN A 77 -17.22 -20.42 -18.93
C ASN A 77 -16.69 -19.95 -20.30
N LEU A 78 -15.87 -20.77 -20.94
CA LEU A 78 -15.22 -20.47 -22.22
C LEU A 78 -16.20 -20.11 -23.34
N SER A 79 -17.42 -20.66 -23.35
CA SER A 79 -18.42 -20.37 -24.38
C SER A 79 -19.02 -18.97 -24.29
N LYS A 80 -18.85 -18.28 -23.15
CA LYS A 80 -19.41 -16.95 -22.87
C LYS A 80 -18.33 -15.88 -22.68
N LEU A 81 -17.06 -16.25 -22.77
CA LEU A 81 -15.96 -15.31 -22.65
C LEU A 81 -15.69 -14.58 -23.97
N PRO A 82 -15.18 -13.34 -23.91
CA PRO A 82 -14.53 -12.75 -25.07
C PRO A 82 -13.34 -13.61 -25.49
N SER A 83 -13.18 -13.84 -26.79
CA SER A 83 -12.12 -14.69 -27.36
C SER A 83 -10.69 -14.21 -27.08
N SER A 84 -10.52 -13.00 -26.54
CA SER A 84 -9.23 -12.38 -26.27
C SER A 84 -8.70 -12.58 -24.85
N LEU A 85 -9.45 -13.20 -23.93
CA LEU A 85 -9.01 -13.41 -22.55
C LEU A 85 -8.23 -14.72 -22.41
N SER A 86 -6.97 -14.66 -21.95
CA SER A 86 -6.21 -15.86 -21.61
C SER A 86 -6.75 -16.54 -20.35
N VAL A 87 -6.87 -17.87 -20.42
CA VAL A 87 -7.38 -18.70 -19.33
C VAL A 87 -6.35 -19.77 -19.00
N LEU A 88 -5.97 -19.82 -17.73
CA LEU A 88 -5.06 -20.82 -17.18
C LEU A 88 -5.84 -22.00 -16.60
N SER A 89 -5.24 -23.18 -16.63
CA SER A 89 -5.79 -24.36 -15.95
C SER A 89 -5.84 -24.13 -14.44
N GLY A 90 -6.99 -24.39 -13.82
CA GLY A 90 -7.17 -24.33 -12.37
C GLY A 90 -7.98 -23.13 -11.91
N SER A 91 -7.73 -22.68 -10.68
CA SER A 91 -8.53 -21.62 -10.03
C SER A 91 -8.24 -20.22 -10.57
N GLY A 92 -7.06 -19.98 -11.14
CA GLY A 92 -6.61 -18.61 -11.45
C GLY A 92 -6.42 -17.78 -10.18
N TYR A 93 -6.63 -16.47 -10.27
CA TYR A 93 -6.51 -15.56 -9.14
C TYR A 93 -7.60 -14.48 -9.12
N ASP A 94 -7.63 -13.65 -8.08
CA ASP A 94 -8.67 -12.65 -7.81
C ASP A 94 -8.88 -11.63 -8.95
N GLY A 95 -7.84 -11.34 -9.76
CA GLY A 95 -7.88 -10.39 -10.87
C GLY A 95 -9.03 -10.64 -11.85
N GLN A 96 -9.40 -11.90 -12.07
CA GLN A 96 -10.52 -12.28 -12.94
C GLN A 96 -11.88 -11.76 -12.46
N PHE A 97 -12.07 -11.66 -11.15
CA PHE A 97 -13.30 -11.14 -10.56
C PHE A 97 -13.35 -9.61 -10.66
N TYR A 98 -12.20 -8.96 -10.51
CA TYR A 98 -12.07 -7.51 -10.72
C TYR A 98 -12.20 -7.12 -12.19
N TYR A 99 -11.67 -7.93 -13.10
CA TYR A 99 -11.86 -7.78 -14.54
C TYR A 99 -13.33 -7.86 -14.92
N ARG A 100 -14.06 -8.87 -14.41
CA ARG A 100 -15.52 -8.98 -14.61
C ARG A 100 -16.24 -7.69 -14.21
N LEU A 101 -15.97 -7.18 -13.00
CA LEU A 101 -16.58 -5.95 -12.49
C LEU A 101 -16.12 -4.70 -13.28
N ALA A 102 -14.91 -4.71 -13.84
CA ALA A 102 -14.41 -3.58 -14.62
C ALA A 102 -15.00 -3.55 -16.05
N VAL A 103 -15.37 -4.71 -16.59
CA VAL A 103 -16.12 -4.82 -17.85
C VAL A 103 -17.54 -4.28 -17.70
N ASP A 104 -18.24 -4.68 -16.62
CA ASP A 104 -19.57 -4.17 -16.31
C ASP A 104 -19.77 -4.03 -14.78
N PRO A 105 -19.54 -2.82 -14.21
CA PRO A 105 -19.62 -2.62 -12.77
C PRO A 105 -21.04 -2.55 -12.23
N PHE A 106 -22.05 -2.47 -13.11
CA PHE A 106 -23.45 -2.32 -12.72
C PHE A 106 -24.14 -3.67 -12.55
N VAL A 107 -23.55 -4.76 -13.08
CA VAL A 107 -24.08 -6.12 -12.95
C VAL A 107 -23.41 -6.87 -11.80
N LEU A 108 -24.05 -6.81 -10.64
CA LEU A 108 -23.56 -7.42 -9.39
C LEU A 108 -24.01 -8.87 -9.17
N SER A 109 -24.60 -9.54 -10.17
CA SER A 109 -24.98 -10.96 -10.06
C SER A 109 -23.74 -11.85 -9.90
N ARG A 110 -23.88 -13.03 -9.30
CA ARG A 110 -22.74 -13.93 -9.09
C ARG A 110 -22.00 -14.33 -10.38
N SER A 111 -22.72 -14.48 -11.49
CA SER A 111 -22.18 -14.87 -12.78
C SER A 111 -22.57 -13.85 -13.85
N HIS A 112 -21.60 -13.37 -14.62
CA HIS A 112 -21.79 -12.47 -15.76
C HIS A 112 -20.54 -12.48 -16.66
N GLY A 113 -20.71 -12.23 -17.97
CA GLY A 113 -19.58 -12.11 -18.90
C GLY A 113 -18.67 -13.34 -18.96
N GLY A 114 -19.21 -14.54 -18.67
CA GLY A 114 -18.44 -15.78 -18.65
C GLY A 114 -17.58 -16.00 -17.39
N ILE A 115 -17.65 -15.13 -16.38
CA ILE A 115 -16.91 -15.27 -15.11
C ILE A 115 -17.89 -15.37 -13.94
N THR A 116 -17.64 -16.30 -13.01
CA THR A 116 -18.49 -16.54 -11.83
C THR A 116 -17.70 -16.32 -10.55
N PHE A 117 -18.20 -15.48 -9.64
CA PHE A 117 -17.57 -15.24 -8.36
C PHE A 117 -17.50 -16.51 -7.51
N ASP A 118 -16.31 -16.70 -6.91
CA ASP A 118 -16.10 -17.69 -5.87
C ASP A 118 -16.91 -17.37 -4.61
N THR A 119 -17.04 -16.09 -4.29
CA THR A 119 -17.59 -15.57 -3.02
C THR A 119 -18.32 -14.22 -3.20
N PRO A 120 -19.28 -13.88 -2.32
CA PRO A 120 -20.02 -12.61 -2.41
C PRO A 120 -19.15 -11.36 -2.13
N PHE A 121 -18.03 -11.49 -1.43
CA PHE A 121 -17.19 -10.33 -1.06
C PHE A 121 -16.42 -9.73 -2.25
N ARG A 122 -16.41 -10.38 -3.41
CA ARG A 122 -15.78 -9.82 -4.63
C ARG A 122 -16.45 -8.52 -5.05
N ALA A 123 -17.78 -8.47 -5.03
CA ALA A 123 -18.57 -7.27 -5.35
C ALA A 123 -18.37 -6.13 -4.33
N GLN A 124 -18.01 -6.43 -3.09
CA GLN A 124 -17.75 -5.42 -2.06
C GLN A 124 -16.57 -4.50 -2.44
N ARG A 125 -15.56 -5.01 -3.15
CA ARG A 125 -14.35 -4.28 -3.54
C ARG A 125 -14.50 -3.62 -4.92
N ILE A 126 -15.50 -2.76 -5.07
CA ILE A 126 -15.87 -2.14 -6.35
C ILE A 126 -14.94 -0.99 -6.78
N GLY A 127 -14.20 -0.38 -5.85
CA GLY A 127 -13.44 0.85 -6.12
C GLY A 127 -12.42 0.71 -7.26
N TYR A 128 -11.57 -0.31 -7.24
CA TYR A 128 -10.57 -0.56 -8.29
C TYR A 128 -11.19 -0.95 -9.65
N PRO A 129 -12.15 -1.90 -9.71
CA PRO A 129 -12.87 -2.18 -10.95
C PRO A 129 -13.57 -0.96 -11.55
N PHE A 130 -14.23 -0.13 -10.72
CA PHE A 130 -14.95 1.05 -11.20
C PHE A 130 -13.99 2.11 -11.76
N LEU A 131 -12.84 2.34 -11.13
CA LEU A 131 -11.80 3.21 -11.68
C LEU A 131 -11.27 2.67 -13.02
N SER A 132 -11.13 1.36 -13.16
CA SER A 132 -10.71 0.72 -14.41
C SER A 132 -11.77 0.85 -15.50
N TRP A 133 -13.05 0.76 -15.15
CA TRP A 133 -14.18 1.05 -16.04
C TRP A 133 -14.16 2.50 -16.54
N LEU A 134 -13.90 3.46 -15.64
CA LEU A 134 -13.77 4.88 -16.01
C LEU A 134 -12.60 5.11 -16.97
N VAL A 135 -11.43 4.53 -16.69
CA VAL A 135 -10.23 4.66 -17.54
C VAL A 135 -10.42 3.97 -18.90
N SER A 136 -11.17 2.88 -18.96
CA SER A 136 -11.54 2.21 -20.22
C SER A 136 -12.69 2.90 -20.97
N LEU A 137 -13.28 3.97 -20.42
CA LEU A 137 -14.46 4.66 -20.97
C LEU A 137 -15.63 3.71 -21.23
N GLY A 138 -15.77 2.69 -20.39
CA GLY A 138 -16.78 1.63 -20.53
C GLY A 138 -16.59 0.71 -21.74
N ARG A 139 -15.40 0.67 -22.35
CA ARG A 139 -15.09 -0.24 -23.48
C ARG A 139 -14.43 -1.52 -22.97
N PRO A 140 -15.08 -2.70 -23.03
CA PRO A 140 -14.55 -3.94 -22.49
C PRO A 140 -13.16 -4.32 -23.02
N GLN A 141 -12.84 -3.98 -24.26
CA GLN A 141 -11.56 -4.29 -24.91
C GLN A 141 -10.37 -3.54 -24.29
N LEU A 142 -10.63 -2.39 -23.66
CA LEU A 142 -9.61 -1.56 -23.01
C LEU A 142 -9.40 -1.93 -21.54
N VAL A 143 -10.28 -2.75 -20.95
CA VAL A 143 -10.26 -3.06 -19.51
C VAL A 143 -8.94 -3.67 -19.04
N PRO A 144 -8.32 -4.66 -19.73
CA PRO A 144 -7.03 -5.20 -19.28
C PRO A 144 -5.94 -4.14 -19.18
N ALA A 145 -5.86 -3.25 -20.18
CA ALA A 145 -4.90 -2.15 -20.16
C ALA A 145 -5.24 -1.10 -19.08
N ALA A 146 -6.54 -0.82 -18.88
CA ALA A 146 -7.01 0.12 -17.89
C ALA A 146 -6.70 -0.33 -16.45
N MET A 147 -6.89 -1.62 -16.14
CA MET A 147 -6.57 -2.21 -14.83
C MET A 147 -5.08 -2.04 -14.49
N ILE A 148 -4.20 -2.40 -15.44
CA ILE A 148 -2.75 -2.20 -15.31
C ILE A 148 -2.42 -0.71 -15.12
N LEU A 149 -3.03 0.18 -15.92
CA LEU A 149 -2.78 1.62 -15.85
C LEU A 149 -3.23 2.21 -14.50
N VAL A 150 -4.39 1.83 -13.98
CA VAL A 150 -4.87 2.26 -12.66
C VAL A 150 -3.88 1.84 -11.57
N ASN A 151 -3.37 0.62 -11.62
CA ASN A 151 -2.34 0.16 -10.69
C ASN A 151 -1.02 0.93 -10.82
N LEU A 152 -0.55 1.24 -12.04
CA LEU A 152 0.64 2.07 -12.26
C LEU A 152 0.46 3.50 -11.71
N LEU A 153 -0.70 4.11 -11.92
CA LEU A 153 -1.05 5.42 -11.36
C LEU A 153 -1.15 5.38 -9.84
N ALA A 154 -1.62 4.27 -9.28
CA ALA A 154 -1.64 4.07 -7.84
C ALA A 154 -0.21 4.02 -7.26
N ILE A 155 0.73 3.33 -7.91
CA ILE A 155 2.15 3.34 -7.48
C ILE A 155 2.76 4.74 -7.57
N PHE A 156 2.47 5.49 -8.62
CA PHE A 156 2.85 6.91 -8.70
C PHE A 156 2.34 7.67 -7.46
N ALA A 157 1.05 7.51 -7.14
CA ALA A 157 0.41 8.20 -6.04
C ALA A 157 0.98 7.79 -4.66
N ILE A 158 1.28 6.51 -4.44
CA ILE A 158 1.97 6.04 -3.22
C ILE A 158 3.33 6.72 -3.07
N GLY A 159 4.13 6.78 -4.15
CA GLY A 159 5.42 7.47 -4.15
C GLY A 159 5.29 8.96 -3.87
N TYR A 160 4.34 9.62 -4.54
CA TYR A 160 4.07 11.05 -4.37
C TYR A 160 3.59 11.42 -2.96
N PHE A 161 2.58 10.71 -2.43
CA PHE A 161 2.06 10.96 -1.09
C PHE A 161 3.06 10.54 -0.02
N GLY A 162 3.78 9.43 -0.22
CA GLY A 162 4.89 9.02 0.65
C GLY A 162 5.98 10.09 0.72
N ALA A 163 6.35 10.69 -0.41
CA ALA A 163 7.31 11.78 -0.45
C ALA A 163 6.81 13.06 0.25
N LYS A 164 5.51 13.36 0.14
CA LYS A 164 4.89 14.45 0.92
C LYS A 164 4.94 14.18 2.42
N LEU A 165 4.63 12.96 2.87
CA LEU A 165 4.70 12.56 4.27
C LEU A 165 6.13 12.61 4.80
N ALA A 166 7.11 12.14 4.01
CA ALA A 166 8.52 12.22 4.34
C ALA A 166 8.98 13.69 4.51
N THR A 167 8.63 14.54 3.55
CA THR A 167 8.97 15.97 3.59
C THR A 167 8.33 16.67 4.78
N HIS A 168 7.04 16.39 5.03
CA HIS A 168 6.32 16.88 6.20
C HIS A 168 6.99 16.46 7.52
N SER A 169 7.62 15.28 7.53
CA SER A 169 8.34 14.74 8.69
C SER A 169 9.79 15.22 8.78
N GLY A 170 10.23 16.18 7.94
CA GLY A 170 11.60 16.70 7.95
C GLY A 170 12.63 15.83 7.22
N HIS A 171 12.19 14.85 6.43
CA HIS A 171 13.05 13.97 5.66
C HIS A 171 13.15 14.38 4.18
N HIS A 172 14.20 13.88 3.53
CA HIS A 172 14.33 13.98 2.08
C HIS A 172 13.17 13.24 1.38
N PRO A 173 12.54 13.78 0.33
CA PRO A 173 11.36 13.18 -0.31
C PRO A 173 11.55 11.73 -0.77
N ILE A 174 12.78 11.37 -1.18
CA ILE A 174 13.15 10.01 -1.61
C ILE A 174 12.81 8.91 -0.60
N VAL A 175 12.75 9.26 0.70
CA VAL A 175 12.34 8.35 1.77
C VAL A 175 10.96 7.78 1.51
N GLY A 176 10.08 8.51 0.81
CA GLY A 176 8.76 8.04 0.39
C GLY A 176 8.78 6.75 -0.44
N LEU A 177 9.90 6.45 -1.13
CA LEU A 177 10.07 5.18 -1.87
C LEU A 177 9.96 3.96 -0.98
N ILE A 178 10.20 4.08 0.33
CA ILE A 178 10.06 2.97 1.26
C ILE A 178 8.63 2.45 1.36
N LEU A 179 7.65 3.35 1.16
CA LEU A 179 6.25 2.96 1.12
C LEU A 179 5.94 2.17 -0.15
N VAL A 180 6.55 2.55 -1.29
CA VAL A 180 6.42 1.85 -2.58
C VAL A 180 7.13 0.51 -2.57
N ALA A 181 8.20 0.37 -1.81
CA ALA A 181 9.02 -0.83 -1.76
C ALA A 181 8.38 -2.02 -1.03
N PHE A 182 7.06 -2.02 -0.81
CA PHE A 182 6.35 -3.17 -0.26
C PHE A 182 6.28 -4.30 -1.30
N PRO A 183 6.76 -5.52 -0.99
CA PRO A 183 6.83 -6.62 -1.97
C PRO A 183 5.47 -7.00 -2.55
N GLY A 184 4.42 -6.95 -1.73
CA GLY A 184 3.06 -7.31 -2.13
C GLY A 184 2.48 -6.43 -3.23
N TYR A 185 3.03 -5.23 -3.52
CA TYR A 185 2.57 -4.42 -4.64
C TYR A 185 2.95 -5.00 -6.00
N LEU A 186 4.14 -5.56 -6.17
CA LEU A 186 4.50 -6.21 -7.43
C LEU A 186 3.64 -7.45 -7.68
N PHE A 187 3.37 -8.22 -6.61
CA PHE A 187 2.41 -9.33 -6.67
C PHE A 187 1.02 -8.87 -7.07
N SER A 188 0.57 -7.73 -6.54
CA SER A 188 -0.74 -7.15 -6.81
C SER A 188 -0.87 -6.62 -8.24
N ILE A 189 0.15 -5.91 -8.74
CA ILE A 189 0.19 -5.43 -10.12
C ILE A 189 0.21 -6.61 -11.09
N GLY A 190 1.02 -7.64 -10.81
CA GLY A 190 1.13 -8.83 -11.66
C GLY A 190 -0.16 -9.66 -11.75
N ARG A 191 -1.18 -9.37 -10.94
CA ARG A 191 -2.45 -10.11 -10.88
C ARG A 191 -3.69 -9.22 -10.88
N ASP A 192 -3.54 -7.96 -11.29
CA ASP A 192 -4.62 -6.96 -11.36
C ASP A 192 -5.44 -6.87 -10.07
N LEU A 193 -4.75 -6.62 -8.95
CA LEU A 193 -5.37 -6.56 -7.62
C LEU A 193 -5.58 -5.12 -7.10
N THR A 194 -6.33 -5.05 -6.01
CA THR A 194 -6.87 -3.82 -5.41
C THR A 194 -5.90 -3.05 -4.52
N GLU A 195 -4.85 -3.70 -4.02
CA GLU A 195 -3.94 -3.22 -2.98
C GLU A 195 -3.32 -1.86 -3.31
N PRO A 196 -2.65 -1.67 -4.48
CA PRO A 196 -1.97 -0.41 -4.76
C PRO A 196 -2.96 0.76 -4.76
N THR A 197 -4.14 0.54 -5.36
CA THR A 197 -5.20 1.55 -5.46
C THR A 197 -5.76 1.92 -4.09
N ALA A 198 -6.05 0.93 -3.24
CA ALA A 198 -6.51 1.17 -1.87
C ALA A 198 -5.47 1.95 -1.05
N ALA A 199 -4.20 1.55 -1.12
CA ALA A 199 -3.08 2.20 -0.46
C ALA A 199 -2.88 3.65 -0.92
N ALA A 200 -2.91 3.91 -2.24
CA ALA A 200 -2.79 5.24 -2.81
C ALA A 200 -3.87 6.19 -2.28
N LEU A 201 -5.13 5.73 -2.28
CA LEU A 201 -6.28 6.50 -1.78
C LEU A 201 -6.19 6.72 -0.27
N LEU A 202 -5.73 5.73 0.49
CA LEU A 202 -5.56 5.85 1.95
C LEU A 202 -4.45 6.85 2.30
N LEU A 203 -3.30 6.79 1.62
CA LEU A 203 -2.21 7.76 1.81
C LEU A 203 -2.64 9.17 1.40
N GLY A 204 -3.41 9.29 0.31
CA GLY A 204 -4.05 10.54 -0.08
C GLY A 204 -4.93 11.10 1.04
N ALA A 205 -5.80 10.26 1.63
CA ALA A 205 -6.63 10.66 2.76
C ALA A 205 -5.80 11.16 3.95
N ILE A 206 -4.73 10.44 4.33
CA ILE A 206 -3.82 10.87 5.41
C ILE A 206 -3.19 12.23 5.09
N VAL A 207 -2.65 12.41 3.88
CA VAL A 207 -2.03 13.68 3.47
C VAL A 207 -3.03 14.83 3.47
N PHE A 208 -4.26 14.61 3.00
CA PHE A 208 -5.29 15.65 2.97
C PHE A 208 -5.88 15.94 4.36
N ILE A 209 -5.90 14.96 5.27
CA ILE A 209 -6.20 15.18 6.70
C ILE A 209 -5.17 16.14 7.31
N ILE A 210 -3.89 15.87 7.11
CA ILE A 210 -2.79 16.70 7.62
C ILE A 210 -2.82 18.10 7.01
N ALA A 211 -3.21 18.21 5.73
CA ALA A 211 -3.33 19.48 5.03
C ALA A 211 -4.64 20.24 5.31
N ASN A 212 -5.47 19.81 6.26
CA ASN A 212 -6.78 20.39 6.58
C ASN A 212 -7.75 20.48 5.37
N ARG A 213 -7.63 19.55 4.42
CA ARG A 213 -8.50 19.42 3.23
C ARG A 213 -9.48 18.27 3.42
N SER A 214 -10.27 18.34 4.49
CA SER A 214 -11.05 17.21 5.00
C SER A 214 -12.08 16.65 4.02
N TRP A 215 -12.67 17.45 3.13
CA TRP A 215 -13.59 16.94 2.09
C TRP A 215 -12.89 16.03 1.09
N ILE A 216 -11.70 16.41 0.62
CA ILE A 216 -10.90 15.59 -0.29
C ILE A 216 -10.43 14.33 0.46
N ALA A 217 -10.03 14.47 1.72
CA ALA A 217 -9.67 13.33 2.54
C ALA A 217 -10.83 12.34 2.73
N THR A 218 -12.04 12.82 2.98
CA THR A 218 -13.24 11.99 3.08
C THR A 218 -13.52 11.26 1.78
N ALA A 219 -13.41 11.93 0.63
CA ALA A 219 -13.58 11.30 -0.68
C ALA A 219 -12.54 10.19 -0.91
N CYS A 220 -11.26 10.49 -0.64
CA CYS A 220 -10.17 9.52 -0.73
C CYS A 220 -10.38 8.31 0.21
N LEU A 221 -10.78 8.55 1.46
CA LEU A 221 -11.00 7.48 2.44
C LEU A 221 -12.21 6.62 2.09
N THR A 222 -13.28 7.23 1.57
CA THR A 222 -14.46 6.51 1.05
C THR A 222 -14.05 5.61 -0.11
N ALA A 223 -13.32 6.15 -1.09
CA ALA A 223 -12.86 5.39 -2.24
C ALA A 223 -11.88 4.26 -1.84
N SER A 224 -10.99 4.52 -0.86
CA SER A 224 -10.09 3.49 -0.31
C SER A 224 -10.87 2.34 0.32
N LEU A 225 -11.86 2.66 1.15
CA LEU A 225 -12.71 1.67 1.82
C LEU A 225 -13.58 0.85 0.85
N LEU A 226 -14.07 1.47 -0.23
CA LEU A 226 -14.76 0.76 -1.33
C LEU A 226 -13.81 -0.06 -2.22
N THR A 227 -12.49 0.20 -2.14
CA THR A 227 -11.48 -0.59 -2.84
C THR A 227 -11.04 -1.78 -2.00
N ARG A 228 -10.85 -1.58 -0.70
CA ARG A 228 -10.57 -2.64 0.28
C ARG A 228 -11.09 -2.28 1.66
N GLU A 229 -11.66 -3.26 2.33
CA GLU A 229 -12.15 -3.18 3.71
C GLU A 229 -11.09 -2.84 4.76
N THR A 230 -9.79 -3.05 4.47
CA THR A 230 -8.70 -2.63 5.37
C THR A 230 -8.70 -1.13 5.65
N GLY A 231 -9.28 -0.31 4.75
CA GLY A 231 -9.53 1.11 5.00
C GLY A 231 -10.41 1.39 6.22
N ALA A 232 -11.20 0.40 6.67
CA ALA A 232 -12.07 0.52 7.85
C ALA A 232 -11.25 0.70 9.14
N ILE A 233 -9.98 0.26 9.16
CA ILE A 233 -9.07 0.49 10.28
C ILE A 233 -8.88 1.98 10.54
N LEU A 234 -8.66 2.77 9.47
CA LEU A 234 -8.47 4.21 9.59
C LEU A 234 -9.78 4.92 9.95
N VAL A 235 -10.90 4.51 9.36
CA VAL A 235 -12.25 5.02 9.70
C VAL A 235 -12.58 4.77 11.17
N GLY A 236 -12.37 3.54 11.64
CA GLY A 236 -12.57 3.16 13.03
C GLY A 236 -11.68 3.95 13.98
N ALA A 237 -10.39 4.09 13.66
CA ALA A 237 -9.46 4.88 14.47
C ALA A 237 -9.90 6.36 14.57
N LEU A 238 -10.33 6.96 13.47
CA LEU A 238 -10.85 8.34 13.45
C LEU A 238 -12.11 8.47 14.32
N PHE A 239 -13.06 7.52 14.20
CA PHE A 239 -14.26 7.48 15.03
C PHE A 239 -13.91 7.38 16.53
N PHE A 240 -13.08 6.42 16.92
CA PHE A 240 -12.71 6.21 18.33
C PHE A 240 -12.00 7.43 18.93
N ILE A 241 -11.07 8.05 18.21
CA ILE A 241 -10.40 9.28 18.67
C ILE A 241 -11.38 10.44 18.79
N TRP A 242 -12.32 10.57 17.85
CA TRP A 242 -13.37 11.59 17.91
C TRP A 242 -14.27 11.41 19.14
N VAL A 243 -14.75 10.20 19.41
CA VAL A 243 -15.58 9.88 20.59
C VAL A 243 -14.81 10.15 21.88
N LEU A 244 -13.57 9.66 21.96
CA LEU A 244 -12.75 9.80 23.16
C LEU A 244 -12.50 11.27 23.53
N ARG A 245 -12.26 12.13 22.53
CA ARG A 245 -12.10 13.58 22.73
C ARG A 245 -13.38 14.24 23.26
N ARG A 246 -14.54 13.83 22.75
CA ARG A 246 -15.85 14.33 23.22
C ARG A 246 -16.15 13.93 24.65
N ILE A 247 -15.89 12.68 25.02
CA ILE A 247 -16.09 12.19 26.40
C ILE A 247 -15.17 12.92 27.39
N ARG A 248 -13.92 13.18 27.00
CA ARG A 248 -12.93 13.83 27.88
C ARG A 248 -13.09 15.36 27.99
N GLY A 249 -14.05 15.95 27.28
CA GLY A 249 -14.21 17.41 27.21
C GLY A 249 -12.95 18.13 26.72
N SER A 250 -12.05 17.41 26.03
CA SER A 250 -10.79 17.99 25.56
C SER A 250 -11.10 18.88 24.36
N GLU A 251 -10.95 20.19 24.52
CA GLU A 251 -10.98 21.08 23.36
C GLU A 251 -9.86 20.68 22.41
N PRO A 252 -10.16 20.53 21.11
CA PRO A 252 -9.12 20.33 20.12
C PRO A 252 -8.14 21.50 20.23
N ALA A 253 -6.84 21.23 20.30
CA ALA A 253 -5.86 22.28 19.99
C ALA A 253 -6.24 22.90 18.63
N ASP A 254 -6.15 24.21 18.50
CA ASP A 254 -6.55 24.92 17.28
C ASP A 254 -5.99 24.23 16.03
N GLY A 255 -6.89 23.75 15.16
CA GLY A 255 -6.54 23.04 13.92
C GLY A 255 -6.48 21.50 14.00
N GLU A 256 -6.71 20.86 15.15
CA GLU A 256 -6.75 19.39 15.28
C GLU A 256 -8.17 18.79 15.29
N SER A 257 -9.21 19.61 15.18
CA SER A 257 -10.61 19.16 15.19
C SER A 257 -10.96 18.45 13.88
N GLN A 258 -10.68 17.14 13.83
CA GLN A 258 -11.09 16.31 12.71
C GLN A 258 -12.63 16.34 12.60
N PRO A 259 -13.19 16.80 11.47
CA PRO A 259 -14.64 16.86 11.32
C PRO A 259 -15.27 15.46 11.37
N PHE A 260 -16.47 15.37 11.94
CA PHE A 260 -17.18 14.09 12.13
C PHE A 260 -17.43 13.35 10.80
N TYR A 261 -17.55 14.10 9.69
CA TYR A 261 -17.77 13.53 8.37
C TYR A 261 -16.58 12.74 7.80
N LEU A 262 -15.38 12.83 8.40
CA LEU A 262 -14.22 12.01 8.01
C LEU A 262 -14.38 10.53 8.30
N TRP A 263 -15.13 10.17 9.36
CA TRP A 263 -15.43 8.77 9.66
C TRP A 263 -16.87 8.41 9.29
N LEU A 264 -17.80 9.38 9.43
CA LEU A 264 -19.23 9.11 9.21
C LEU A 264 -19.54 8.82 7.75
N ILE A 265 -19.06 9.64 6.80
CA ILE A 265 -19.38 9.45 5.38
C ILE A 265 -18.78 8.15 4.83
N PRO A 266 -17.48 7.84 5.01
CA PRO A 266 -16.92 6.59 4.51
C PRO A 266 -17.61 5.36 5.12
N GLY A 267 -17.87 5.39 6.43
CA GLY A 267 -18.57 4.31 7.11
C GLY A 267 -20.00 4.12 6.59
N PHE A 268 -20.75 5.21 6.45
CA PHE A 268 -22.12 5.19 5.94
C PHE A 268 -22.19 4.69 4.48
N VAL A 269 -21.34 5.22 3.59
CA VAL A 269 -21.27 4.79 2.19
C VAL A 269 -20.90 3.32 2.09
N PHE A 270 -19.95 2.85 2.89
CA PHE A 270 -19.59 1.43 2.91
C PHE A 270 -20.74 0.56 3.38
N LEU A 271 -21.48 0.95 4.43
CA LEU A 271 -22.64 0.21 4.90
C LEU A 271 -23.77 0.17 3.86
N LEU A 272 -24.03 1.28 3.16
CA LEU A 272 -24.96 1.31 2.04
C LEU A 272 -24.52 0.37 0.92
N TRP A 273 -23.22 0.37 0.58
CA TRP A 273 -22.69 -0.55 -0.42
C TRP A 273 -22.84 -2.02 0.00
N GLN A 274 -22.58 -2.35 1.27
CA GLN A 274 -22.82 -3.69 1.81
C GLN A 274 -24.29 -4.10 1.69
N LEU A 275 -25.23 -3.17 1.87
CA LEU A 275 -26.65 -3.43 1.66
C LEU A 275 -26.96 -3.72 0.19
N VAL A 276 -26.40 -2.93 -0.74
CA VAL A 276 -26.57 -3.16 -2.19
C VAL A 276 -26.05 -4.56 -2.58
N VAL A 277 -24.85 -4.93 -2.14
CA VAL A 277 -24.27 -6.27 -2.40
C VAL A 277 -25.13 -7.38 -1.78
N LYS A 278 -25.68 -7.15 -0.58
CA LYS A 278 -26.58 -8.11 0.07
C LYS A 278 -27.86 -8.33 -0.74
N LEU A 279 -28.44 -7.26 -1.27
CA LEU A 279 -29.66 -7.33 -2.07
C LEU A 279 -29.41 -8.00 -3.43
N SER A 280 -28.21 -7.88 -4.01
CA SER A 280 -27.87 -8.52 -5.29
C SER A 280 -27.49 -10.01 -5.17
N GLU A 281 -26.80 -10.41 -4.09
CA GLU A 281 -26.23 -11.76 -3.91
C GLU A 281 -26.97 -12.61 -2.84
N GLY A 282 -27.94 -12.01 -2.12
CA GLY A 282 -28.70 -12.65 -1.05
C GLY A 282 -27.92 -12.88 0.27
N HIS A 283 -26.63 -12.52 0.31
CA HIS A 283 -25.74 -12.74 1.45
C HIS A 283 -24.97 -11.47 1.81
N THR A 284 -24.68 -11.30 3.10
CA THR A 284 -23.81 -10.21 3.58
C THR A 284 -22.33 -10.52 3.33
N ALA A 285 -21.67 -9.77 2.45
CA ALA A 285 -20.25 -9.92 2.11
C ALA A 285 -19.30 -9.82 3.33
N LEU A 286 -19.51 -8.82 4.21
CA LEU A 286 -18.69 -8.62 5.40
C LEU A 286 -18.69 -9.85 6.35
N LYS A 287 -19.85 -10.50 6.53
CA LYS A 287 -19.95 -11.69 7.40
C LYS A 287 -19.13 -12.86 6.85
N SER A 288 -19.22 -13.11 5.53
CA SER A 288 -18.43 -14.17 4.89
C SER A 288 -16.92 -13.90 4.98
N ASP A 289 -16.52 -12.62 4.86
CA ASP A 289 -15.13 -12.20 4.91
C ASP A 289 -14.54 -12.40 6.32
N ILE A 290 -15.25 -11.94 7.36
CA ILE A 290 -14.83 -12.10 8.76
C ILE A 290 -14.70 -13.58 9.15
N VAL A 291 -15.69 -14.41 8.79
CA VAL A 291 -15.69 -15.84 9.15
C VAL A 291 -14.58 -16.60 8.44
N GLY A 292 -14.26 -16.27 7.19
CA GLY A 292 -13.20 -16.94 6.44
C GLY A 292 -11.78 -16.47 6.80
N ASN A 293 -11.63 -15.19 7.17
CA ASN A 293 -10.32 -14.55 7.30
C ASN A 293 -9.84 -14.30 8.73
N LEU A 294 -10.64 -14.57 9.76
CA LEU A 294 -10.22 -14.47 11.15
C LEU A 294 -10.01 -15.84 11.81
N SER A 295 -9.05 -15.90 12.72
CA SER A 295 -8.76 -17.05 13.57
C SER A 295 -8.34 -16.59 14.97
N ILE A 296 -8.09 -17.56 15.87
CA ILE A 296 -7.54 -17.28 17.19
C ILE A 296 -6.19 -16.56 17.03
N PRO A 297 -5.95 -15.43 17.74
CA PRO A 297 -4.70 -14.69 17.64
C PRO A 297 -3.47 -15.59 17.70
N PHE A 298 -2.49 -15.31 16.83
CA PHE A 298 -1.21 -16.01 16.65
C PHE A 298 -1.30 -17.45 16.14
N ARG A 299 -2.45 -18.13 16.18
CA ARG A 299 -2.55 -19.56 15.85
C ARG A 299 -2.16 -19.85 14.40
N ALA A 300 -2.80 -19.17 13.45
CA ALA A 300 -2.50 -19.36 12.03
C ALA A 300 -1.09 -18.88 11.67
N MET A 301 -0.63 -17.79 12.29
CA MET A 301 0.71 -17.26 12.10
C MET A 301 1.79 -18.25 12.52
N ILE A 302 1.71 -18.78 13.74
CA ILE A 302 2.68 -19.74 14.28
C ILE A 302 2.68 -21.02 13.44
N SER A 303 1.50 -21.54 13.10
CA SER A 303 1.40 -22.75 12.28
C SER A 303 1.99 -22.55 10.87
N GLY A 304 1.73 -21.42 10.22
CA GLY A 304 2.32 -21.06 8.92
C GLY A 304 3.86 -20.97 8.99
N ILE A 305 4.40 -20.32 10.02
CA ILE A 305 5.85 -20.22 10.23
C ILE A 305 6.48 -21.60 10.41
N LEU A 306 5.93 -22.43 11.30
CA LEU A 306 6.44 -23.78 11.57
C LEU A 306 6.39 -24.66 10.32
N GLN A 307 5.32 -24.57 9.53
CA GLN A 307 5.18 -25.32 8.28
C GLN A 307 6.24 -24.93 7.23
N ARG A 308 6.60 -23.65 7.15
CA ARG A 308 7.61 -23.17 6.18
C ARG A 308 9.03 -23.49 6.64
N LEU A 309 9.29 -23.43 7.95
CA LEU A 309 10.58 -23.80 8.53
C LEU A 309 10.88 -25.29 8.42
N SER A 310 9.87 -26.17 8.42
CA SER A 310 10.07 -27.60 8.20
C SER A 310 10.44 -27.97 6.76
N HIS A 311 10.36 -27.01 5.82
CA HIS A 311 10.67 -27.22 4.40
C HIS A 311 11.66 -26.14 3.88
N PRO A 312 12.90 -26.07 4.40
CA PRO A 312 13.83 -24.97 4.15
C PRO A 312 14.40 -24.95 2.71
N GLY A 313 14.27 -26.04 1.95
CA GLY A 313 14.81 -26.14 0.58
C GLY A 313 13.97 -25.47 -0.51
N SER A 314 12.77 -24.99 -0.21
CA SER A 314 11.90 -24.35 -1.20
C SER A 314 12.19 -22.86 -1.33
N THR A 315 12.53 -22.40 -2.53
CA THR A 315 12.74 -20.97 -2.84
C THR A 315 11.52 -20.11 -2.46
N ALA A 316 10.31 -20.63 -2.66
CA ALA A 316 9.07 -19.94 -2.29
C ALA A 316 8.95 -19.78 -0.76
N ASN A 317 9.37 -20.78 0.03
CA ASN A 317 9.38 -20.69 1.49
C ASN A 317 10.44 -19.70 1.97
N VAL A 318 11.62 -19.69 1.36
CA VAL A 318 12.68 -18.71 1.67
C VAL A 318 12.18 -17.30 1.39
N LEU A 319 11.59 -17.04 0.22
CA LEU A 319 11.03 -15.72 -0.09
C LEU A 319 9.97 -15.30 0.92
N TRP A 320 9.03 -16.19 1.24
CA TRP A 320 7.99 -15.96 2.23
C TRP A 320 8.60 -15.59 3.60
N LEU A 321 9.62 -16.32 4.06
CA LEU A 321 10.29 -16.04 5.33
C LEU A 321 11.04 -14.69 5.32
N VAL A 322 11.68 -14.32 4.21
CA VAL A 322 12.38 -13.02 4.06
C VAL A 322 11.37 -11.86 4.06
N GLN A 323 10.23 -12.02 3.38
CA GLN A 323 9.13 -11.03 3.42
C GLN A 323 8.56 -10.89 4.84
N LEU A 324 8.34 -12.02 5.53
CA LEU A 324 7.88 -12.02 6.92
C LEU A 324 8.87 -11.30 7.82
N ALA A 325 10.17 -11.60 7.70
CA ALA A 325 11.21 -10.96 8.50
C ALA A 325 11.21 -9.44 8.32
N ALA A 326 11.04 -8.95 7.09
CA ALA A 326 10.91 -7.52 6.81
C ALA A 326 9.67 -6.90 7.47
N LEU A 327 8.51 -7.56 7.38
CA LEU A 327 7.26 -7.11 8.02
C LEU A 327 7.38 -7.08 9.55
N VAL A 328 7.94 -8.13 10.16
CA VAL A 328 8.17 -8.20 11.61
C VAL A 328 9.12 -7.10 12.06
N LEU A 329 10.23 -6.90 11.34
CA LEU A 329 11.23 -5.88 11.66
C LEU A 329 10.61 -4.46 11.64
N VAL A 330 9.85 -4.13 10.59
CA VAL A 330 9.15 -2.84 10.48
C VAL A 330 8.10 -2.69 11.58
N THR A 331 7.33 -3.74 11.85
CA THR A 331 6.28 -3.71 12.89
C THR A 331 6.87 -3.51 14.27
N CYS A 332 7.92 -4.26 14.64
CA CYS A 332 8.61 -4.11 15.91
C CYS A 332 9.24 -2.72 16.05
N ALA A 333 9.91 -2.21 15.01
CA ALA A 333 10.48 -0.88 15.01
C ALA A 333 9.41 0.21 15.19
N ALA A 334 8.26 0.08 14.52
CA ALA A 334 7.14 0.99 14.66
C ALA A 334 6.52 0.95 16.06
N LEU A 335 6.33 -0.24 16.64
CA LEU A 335 5.82 -0.41 18.01
C LEU A 335 6.78 0.15 19.06
N MET A 336 8.09 -0.01 18.89
CA MET A 336 9.10 0.63 19.75
C MET A 336 9.07 2.16 19.61
N ALA A 337 8.84 2.67 18.40
CA ALA A 337 8.75 4.10 18.13
C ALA A 337 7.40 4.72 18.60
N ILE A 338 6.33 3.94 18.78
CA ILE A 338 4.96 4.46 18.92
C ILE A 338 4.76 5.44 20.07
N ARG A 339 5.41 5.20 21.22
CA ARG A 339 5.29 6.04 22.43
C ARG A 339 6.01 7.37 22.27
N SER A 340 7.03 7.40 21.43
CA SER A 340 7.90 8.54 21.24
C SER A 340 7.68 9.25 19.89
N SER A 341 6.84 8.66 19.03
CA SER A 341 6.31 9.25 17.81
C SER A 341 5.27 10.31 18.16
N LYS A 342 5.42 11.51 17.58
CA LYS A 342 4.39 12.57 17.64
C LYS A 342 3.39 12.46 16.48
N SER A 343 3.25 11.28 15.88
CA SER A 343 2.24 11.04 14.87
C SER A 343 0.83 11.24 15.45
N PRO A 344 -0.12 11.75 14.65
CA PRO A 344 -1.50 11.90 15.04
C PRO A 344 -2.06 10.64 15.72
N ALA A 345 -2.87 10.81 16.76
CA ALA A 345 -3.37 9.71 17.57
C ALA A 345 -4.12 8.65 16.74
N PHE A 346 -4.82 9.07 15.69
CA PHE A 346 -5.53 8.14 14.79
C PHE A 346 -4.57 7.24 13.99
N LEU A 347 -3.37 7.70 13.63
CA LEU A 347 -2.36 6.85 12.95
C LEU A 347 -1.78 5.81 13.90
N ARG A 348 -1.46 6.23 15.13
CA ARG A 348 -0.98 5.32 16.18
C ARG A 348 -2.03 4.26 16.53
N LEU A 349 -3.29 4.66 16.68
CA LEU A 349 -4.39 3.73 16.91
C LEU A 349 -4.60 2.81 15.71
N SER A 350 -4.53 3.33 14.48
CA SER A 350 -4.62 2.51 13.26
C SER A 350 -3.53 1.43 13.22
N LEU A 351 -2.28 1.77 13.60
CA LEU A 351 -1.19 0.80 13.67
C LEU A 351 -1.50 -0.32 14.68
N VAL A 352 -1.96 0.04 15.89
CA VAL A 352 -2.31 -0.94 16.92
C VAL A 352 -3.46 -1.85 16.46
N LEU A 353 -4.51 -1.28 15.87
CA LEU A 353 -5.63 -2.03 15.33
C LEU A 353 -5.19 -2.96 14.19
N MET A 354 -4.29 -2.50 13.32
CA MET A 354 -3.77 -3.32 12.22
C MET A 354 -2.86 -4.46 12.71
N VAL A 355 -2.06 -4.23 13.76
CA VAL A 355 -1.28 -5.29 14.41
C VAL A 355 -2.21 -6.34 15.03
N ALA A 356 -3.24 -5.90 15.76
CA ALA A 356 -4.24 -6.79 16.34
C ALA A 356 -4.97 -7.61 15.27
N LEU A 357 -5.38 -6.97 14.17
CA LEU A 357 -5.98 -7.66 13.03
C LEU A 357 -5.01 -8.70 12.45
N THR A 358 -3.76 -8.32 12.19
CA THR A 358 -2.74 -9.16 11.56
C THR A 358 -2.50 -10.46 12.31
N VAL A 359 -2.36 -10.39 13.64
CA VAL A 359 -2.14 -11.58 14.47
C VAL A 359 -3.40 -12.46 14.53
N SER A 360 -4.59 -11.91 14.26
CA SER A 360 -5.87 -12.61 14.24
C SER A 360 -6.26 -13.15 12.86
N LEU A 361 -5.44 -12.98 11.81
CA LEU A 361 -5.79 -13.49 10.48
C LEU A 361 -5.75 -15.02 10.42
N SER A 362 -6.54 -15.61 9.52
CA SER A 362 -6.65 -17.07 9.33
C SER A 362 -5.51 -17.64 8.47
N SER A 363 -5.55 -18.97 8.25
CA SER A 363 -4.64 -19.68 7.37
C SER A 363 -4.72 -19.23 5.91
N GLU A 364 -5.82 -18.58 5.49
CA GLU A 364 -5.91 -18.02 4.13
C GLU A 364 -4.84 -16.95 3.86
N ILE A 365 -4.32 -16.32 4.91
CA ILE A 365 -3.25 -15.32 4.80
C ILE A 365 -1.92 -15.90 5.24
N TRP A 366 -1.91 -16.71 6.31
CA TRP A 366 -0.67 -17.24 6.89
C TRP A 366 -0.15 -18.52 6.24
N ALA A 367 -0.98 -19.29 5.54
CA ALA A 367 -0.57 -20.51 4.84
C ALA A 367 -0.35 -20.28 3.34
N ASN A 368 -0.97 -19.26 2.73
CA ASN A 368 -0.87 -19.00 1.30
C ASN A 368 0.36 -18.15 0.93
N SER A 369 1.03 -18.50 -0.17
CA SER A 369 2.16 -17.75 -0.73
C SER A 369 1.67 -16.59 -1.62
N SER A 370 1.02 -15.59 -1.01
CA SER A 370 0.52 -14.37 -1.71
C SER A 370 1.27 -13.10 -1.30
N ASP A 371 2.58 -13.24 -1.03
CA ASP A 371 3.52 -12.16 -0.70
C ASP A 371 3.06 -11.17 0.36
N PHE A 372 2.25 -11.67 1.32
CA PHE A 372 1.61 -10.88 2.36
C PHE A 372 0.87 -9.63 1.86
N ARG A 373 0.40 -9.61 0.59
CA ARG A 373 -0.21 -8.43 -0.05
C ARG A 373 -1.29 -7.75 0.79
N SER A 374 -2.03 -8.52 1.58
CA SER A 374 -3.09 -8.05 2.48
C SER A 374 -2.60 -7.27 3.71
N LEU A 375 -1.29 -7.25 3.96
CA LEU A 375 -0.63 -6.55 5.06
C LEU A 375 0.05 -5.25 4.61
N ASP A 376 -0.30 -4.72 3.43
CA ASP A 376 0.18 -3.44 2.92
C ASP A 376 -0.04 -2.29 3.90
N LEU A 377 -1.22 -2.22 4.52
CA LEU A 377 -1.55 -1.18 5.49
C LEU A 377 -0.66 -1.24 6.74
N LEU A 378 -0.26 -2.45 7.18
CA LEU A 378 0.68 -2.61 8.29
C LEU A 378 2.06 -2.04 7.93
N TRP A 379 2.53 -2.32 6.71
CA TRP A 379 3.78 -1.77 6.18
C TRP A 379 3.74 -0.24 6.12
N LEU A 380 2.66 0.32 5.56
CA LEU A 380 2.48 1.77 5.42
C LEU A 380 2.47 2.47 6.79
N LEU A 381 1.60 2.02 7.70
CA LEU A 381 1.48 2.60 9.04
C LEU A 381 2.77 2.43 9.86
N GLY A 382 3.46 1.30 9.70
CA GLY A 382 4.73 1.03 10.35
C GLY A 382 5.80 2.05 9.94
N TRP A 383 6.04 2.20 8.64
CA TRP A 383 7.02 3.17 8.14
C TRP A 383 6.64 4.62 8.46
N ILE A 384 5.38 5.01 8.26
CA ILE A 384 4.90 6.35 8.62
C ILE A 384 5.20 6.62 10.09
N THR A 385 4.95 5.67 10.99
CA THR A 385 5.22 5.83 12.43
C THR A 385 6.71 5.98 12.73
N ILE A 386 7.58 5.23 12.02
CA ILE A 386 9.04 5.23 12.20
C ILE A 386 9.66 6.56 11.78
N PHE A 387 9.33 7.08 10.59
CA PHE A 387 9.95 8.30 10.07
C PHE A 387 9.23 9.59 10.49
N TRP A 388 8.08 9.50 11.17
CA TRP A 388 7.41 10.68 11.70
C TRP A 388 8.31 11.43 12.70
N ASN A 389 8.64 12.70 12.39
CA ASN A 389 9.52 13.64 13.12
C ASN A 389 11.05 13.47 12.97
N GLY A 390 11.58 13.23 11.77
CA GLY A 390 12.99 13.51 11.50
C GLY A 390 14.00 12.53 12.12
N ARG A 391 13.53 11.42 12.69
CA ARG A 391 14.41 10.37 13.24
C ARG A 391 15.27 9.78 12.13
N THR A 392 16.53 9.51 12.42
CA THR A 392 17.40 8.81 11.48
C THR A 392 16.73 7.52 11.04
N ILE A 393 16.45 7.40 9.74
CA ILE A 393 15.86 6.20 9.19
C ILE A 393 16.84 5.06 9.44
N PRO A 394 16.39 3.94 10.05
CA PRO A 394 17.29 2.87 10.40
C PRO A 394 18.01 2.34 9.18
N LYS A 395 19.35 2.21 9.22
CA LYS A 395 20.18 1.80 8.06
C LYS A 395 19.74 0.46 7.44
N TRP A 396 19.06 -0.41 8.19
CA TRP A 396 18.50 -1.67 7.71
C TRP A 396 17.32 -1.49 6.74
N TRP A 397 16.82 -0.28 6.49
CA TRP A 397 15.75 -0.02 5.51
C TRP A 397 16.05 -0.61 4.13
N ALA A 398 17.32 -0.64 3.72
CA ALA A 398 17.76 -1.23 2.45
C ALA A 398 17.54 -2.76 2.41
N ILE A 399 17.65 -3.44 3.55
CA ILE A 399 17.35 -4.88 3.67
C ILE A 399 15.88 -5.13 3.39
N ALA A 400 15.02 -4.18 3.74
CA ALA A 400 13.59 -4.26 3.49
C ALA A 400 13.23 -4.14 1.98
N LEU A 401 14.18 -3.78 1.10
CA LEU A 401 14.01 -3.76 -0.36
C LEU A 401 14.29 -5.12 -1.02
N VAL A 402 15.08 -5.98 -0.37
CA VAL A 402 15.46 -7.31 -0.90
C VAL A 402 14.24 -8.18 -1.23
N PRO A 403 13.22 -8.30 -0.34
CA PRO A 403 12.02 -9.10 -0.66
C PRO A 403 11.32 -8.62 -1.93
N THR A 404 11.31 -7.33 -2.19
CA THR A 404 10.63 -6.72 -3.34
C THR A 404 11.33 -7.05 -4.65
N ALA A 405 12.67 -6.98 -4.67
CA ALA A 405 13.45 -7.40 -5.83
C ALA A 405 13.27 -8.90 -6.13
N MET A 406 13.31 -9.75 -5.10
CA MET A 406 13.09 -11.20 -5.25
C MET A 406 11.69 -11.52 -5.77
N THR A 407 10.68 -10.85 -5.22
CA THR A 407 9.27 -10.97 -5.65
C THR A 407 9.13 -10.56 -7.12
N GLY A 408 9.71 -9.43 -7.50
CA GLY A 408 9.70 -8.95 -8.89
C GLY A 408 10.34 -9.96 -9.84
N LEU A 409 11.50 -10.50 -9.50
CA LEU A 409 12.20 -11.51 -10.31
C LEU A 409 11.35 -12.78 -10.48
N GLN A 410 10.76 -13.30 -9.40
CA GLN A 410 9.90 -14.47 -9.48
C GLN A 410 8.71 -14.23 -10.41
N LEU A 411 8.05 -13.08 -10.32
CA LEU A 411 6.86 -12.76 -11.11
C LEU A 411 7.14 -12.38 -12.57
N ILE A 412 8.37 -11.96 -12.88
CA ILE A 412 8.83 -11.73 -14.25
C ILE A 412 9.10 -13.07 -14.95
N LEU A 413 9.64 -14.05 -14.22
CA LEU A 413 10.05 -15.33 -14.75
C LEU A 413 8.91 -16.38 -14.78
N PHE A 414 7.93 -16.25 -13.88
CA PHE A 414 6.87 -17.23 -13.69
C PHE A 414 5.48 -16.57 -13.62
N ILE A 415 4.44 -17.32 -14.01
CA ILE A 415 3.03 -16.89 -14.01
C ILE A 415 2.42 -17.06 -12.60
#